data_AF-T1BWV9-F1
#
_entry.id   AF-T1BWV9-F1
#
_cell.length_a   1.000
_cell.length_b   1.000
_cell.length_c   1.000
_cell.angle_alpha   90.00
_cell.angle_beta   90.00
_cell.angle_gamma   90.00
#
_symmetry.space_group_name_H-M   'P 1'
#
loop_
_entity.id
_entity.type
_entity.pdbx_description
1 polymer ?
#
loop_
_entity_poly.entity_id
_entity_poly.type
_entity_poly.pdbx_seq_one_letter_code
_entity_poly.pdbx_strand_id
1 'polypeptide(L)' 'YDVTRNRGFVNVGVTYETAEFAVESLRRWWKGIGRAMYPRATGWLVCADGGGGNGRRNRGWKLHLQELAEELGIS' A
#
# COMPACT_ATOMS: atom_id res chain seq x y z
N TYR A 1 -3.49 1.06 9.59
CA TYR A 1 -4.17 1.76 10.70
C TYR A 1 -3.31 2.95 11.08
N ASP A 2 -3.87 4.15 11.09
CA ASP A 2 -3.20 5.37 11.53
C ASP A 2 -3.39 5.51 13.05
N VAL A 3 -2.32 5.24 13.80
CA VAL A 3 -2.31 5.33 15.27
C VAL A 3 -2.52 6.76 15.74
N THR A 4 -2.02 7.75 14.99
CA THR A 4 -2.13 9.17 15.38
C THR A 4 -3.54 9.71 15.26
N ARG A 5 -4.35 9.15 14.35
CA ARG A 5 -5.74 9.58 14.11
C ARG A 5 -6.78 8.57 14.53
N ASN A 6 -6.39 7.40 15.06
CA ASN A 6 -7.29 6.31 15.40
C ASN A 6 -8.21 5.93 14.23
N ARG A 7 -7.64 5.78 13.01
CA ARG A 7 -8.40 5.44 11.79
C ARG A 7 -7.88 4.20 11.10
N GLY A 8 -8.78 3.27 10.84
CA GLY A 8 -8.55 2.08 10.00
C GLY A 8 -9.00 2.30 8.56
N PHE A 9 -8.36 1.60 7.63
CA PHE A 9 -8.83 1.42 6.27
C PHE A 9 -8.83 -0.08 5.98
N VAL A 10 -9.92 -0.59 5.43
CA VAL A 10 -10.09 -2.00 5.08
C VAL A 10 -10.56 -2.06 3.64
N ASN A 11 -9.88 -2.86 2.82
CA ASN A 11 -10.28 -3.16 1.46
C ASN A 11 -10.54 -4.67 1.35
N VAL A 12 -11.68 -5.05 0.77
CA VAL A 12 -12.10 -6.45 0.64
C VAL A 12 -12.29 -6.76 -0.85
N GLY A 13 -11.69 -7.85 -1.31
CA GLY A 13 -11.74 -8.27 -2.70
C GLY A 13 -11.54 -9.78 -2.83
N VAL A 14 -11.85 -10.30 -4.03
CA VAL A 14 -11.89 -11.74 -4.33
C VAL A 14 -10.81 -12.15 -5.36
N THR A 15 -9.68 -11.42 -5.39
CA THR A 15 -8.62 -11.67 -6.37
C THR A 15 -7.63 -12.75 -5.92
N TYR A 16 -7.12 -13.48 -6.90
CA TYR A 16 -6.15 -14.55 -6.72
C TYR A 16 -4.70 -14.02 -6.57
N GLU A 17 -4.42 -12.81 -7.06
CA GLU A 17 -3.11 -12.16 -6.94
C GLU A 17 -3.05 -11.23 -5.73
N THR A 18 -2.50 -11.76 -4.63
CA THR A 18 -2.49 -11.08 -3.34
C THR A 18 -1.59 -9.83 -3.32
N ALA A 19 -0.52 -9.82 -4.12
CA ALA A 19 0.45 -8.73 -4.13
C ALA A 19 -0.12 -7.48 -4.82
N GLU A 20 -0.68 -7.65 -6.02
CA GLU A 20 -1.36 -6.58 -6.75
C GLU A 20 -2.51 -6.00 -5.92
N PHE A 21 -3.32 -6.87 -5.31
CA PHE A 21 -4.43 -6.44 -4.45
C PHE A 21 -3.99 -5.59 -3.26
N ALA A 22 -2.92 -6.00 -2.59
CA ALA A 22 -2.40 -5.29 -1.43
C ALA A 22 -1.89 -3.90 -1.84
N VAL A 23 -1.18 -3.79 -2.97
CA VAL A 23 -0.72 -2.50 -3.50
C VAL A 23 -1.88 -1.63 -3.95
N GLU A 24 -2.88 -2.18 -4.63
CA GLU A 24 -4.08 -1.45 -5.03
C GLU A 24 -4.87 -0.93 -3.81
N SER A 25 -4.87 -1.69 -2.71
CA SER A 25 -5.45 -1.24 -1.45
C SER A 25 -4.71 -0.01 -0.88
N LEU A 26 -3.39 0.01 -0.95
CA LEU A 26 -2.58 1.18 -0.57
C LEU A 26 -2.86 2.38 -1.47
N ARG A 27 -2.97 2.16 -2.79
CA ARG A 27 -3.32 3.19 -3.77
C ARG A 27 -4.66 3.86 -3.45
N ARG A 28 -5.69 3.05 -3.20
CA ARG A 28 -7.04 3.53 -2.85
C ARG A 28 -7.04 4.31 -1.53
N TRP A 29 -6.34 3.80 -0.53
CA TRP A 29 -6.17 4.51 0.74
C TRP A 29 -5.54 5.89 0.53
N TRP A 30 -4.47 5.98 -0.26
CA TRP A 30 -3.81 7.27 -0.51
C TRP A 30 -4.69 8.26 -1.25
N LYS A 31 -5.34 7.82 -2.33
CA LYS A 31 -6.24 8.67 -3.14
C LYS A 31 -7.45 9.16 -2.33
N GLY A 32 -8.01 8.32 -1.45
CA GLY A 32 -9.20 8.67 -0.67
C GLY A 32 -8.94 9.39 0.66
N ILE A 33 -7.85 9.06 1.36
CA ILE A 33 -7.60 9.53 2.74
C ILE A 33 -6.18 10.07 2.89
N GLY A 34 -5.18 9.30 2.48
CA GLY A 34 -3.77 9.57 2.79
C GLY A 34 -3.29 10.93 2.28
N ARG A 35 -3.61 11.29 1.03
CA ARG A 35 -3.17 12.56 0.41
C ARG A 35 -3.71 13.78 1.15
N ALA A 36 -4.96 13.74 1.60
CA ALA A 36 -5.58 14.84 2.35
C ALA A 36 -5.02 14.94 3.78
N MET A 37 -4.74 13.79 4.41
CA MET A 37 -4.24 13.74 5.78
C MET A 37 -2.73 14.02 5.89
N TYR A 38 -1.97 13.77 4.83
CA TYR A 38 -0.51 13.89 4.81
C TYR A 38 0.00 14.54 3.51
N PRO A 39 -0.41 15.79 3.20
CA PRO A 39 -0.09 16.42 1.91
C PRO A 39 1.40 16.69 1.68
N ARG A 40 2.23 16.63 2.74
CA ARG A 40 3.68 16.87 2.69
C ARG A 40 4.51 15.59 2.81
N ALA A 41 3.88 14.42 2.80
CA ALA A 41 4.64 13.16 2.89
C ALA A 41 5.42 12.93 1.59
N THR A 42 6.70 12.59 1.72
CA THR A 42 7.63 12.35 0.60
C THR A 42 7.94 10.86 0.40
N GLY A 43 7.47 10.00 1.30
CA GLY A 43 7.76 8.56 1.30
C GLY A 43 6.90 7.83 2.31
N TRP A 44 6.77 6.51 2.15
CA TRP A 44 5.94 5.67 3.01
C TRP A 44 6.74 4.56 3.68
N LEU A 45 6.43 4.30 4.95
CA LEU A 45 6.86 3.08 5.63
C LEU A 45 5.70 2.08 5.63
N VAL A 46 5.83 1.01 4.85
CA VAL A 46 4.84 -0.07 4.82
C VAL A 46 5.33 -1.23 5.67
N CYS A 47 4.72 -1.41 6.84
CA CYS A 47 4.91 -2.60 7.67
C CYS A 47 3.91 -3.67 7.23
N ALA A 48 4.41 -4.77 6.68
CA ALA A 48 3.61 -5.91 6.25
C ALA A 48 4.22 -7.21 6.77
N ASP A 49 3.39 -8.12 7.25
CA ASP A 49 3.75 -9.50 7.49
C ASP A 49 3.58 -10.29 6.17
N GLY A 50 4.71 -10.75 5.62
CA GLY A 50 4.74 -11.39 4.31
C GLY A 50 4.79 -12.91 4.40
N GLY A 51 3.74 -13.58 3.93
CA GLY A 51 3.69 -15.02 3.67
C GLY A 51 3.09 -15.30 2.28
N GLY A 52 3.48 -16.41 1.63
CA GLY A 52 2.95 -16.78 0.31
C GLY A 52 3.21 -15.72 -0.79
N GLY A 53 2.16 -15.31 -1.51
CA GLY A 53 2.19 -14.32 -2.60
C GLY A 53 2.71 -12.92 -2.20
N ASN A 54 2.76 -12.60 -0.91
CA ASN A 54 3.28 -11.32 -0.40
C ASN A 54 4.64 -11.49 0.33
N GLY A 55 5.26 -12.67 0.23
CA GLY A 55 6.52 -12.94 0.91
C GLY A 55 7.65 -12.03 0.43
N ARG A 56 8.64 -11.74 1.28
CA ARG A 56 9.82 -10.90 0.98
C ARG A 56 10.61 -11.32 -0.28
N ARG A 57 10.50 -12.60 -0.68
CA ARG A 57 11.11 -13.17 -1.90
C ARG A 57 10.23 -13.03 -3.15
N ASN A 58 8.96 -12.67 -3.00
CA ASN A 58 8.06 -12.45 -4.10
C ASN A 58 8.45 -11.15 -4.84
N ARG A 59 8.68 -11.27 -6.15
CA ARG A 59 9.07 -10.14 -7.01
C ARG A 59 7.88 -9.24 -7.35
N GLY A 60 6.67 -9.81 -7.44
CA GLY A 60 5.43 -9.08 -7.74
C GLY A 60 5.13 -8.01 -6.70
N TRP A 61 5.29 -8.33 -5.41
CA TRP A 61 5.12 -7.32 -4.34
C TRP A 61 6.05 -6.11 -4.52
N LYS A 62 7.35 -6.36 -4.80
CA LYS A 62 8.32 -5.29 -5.02
C LYS A 62 8.04 -4.51 -6.30
N LEU A 63 7.66 -5.20 -7.37
CA LEU A 63 7.32 -4.60 -8.65
C LEU A 63 6.14 -3.64 -8.50
N HIS A 64 5.03 -4.11 -7.94
CA HIS A 64 3.83 -3.28 -7.78
C HIS A 64 4.06 -2.11 -6.81
N LEU A 65 4.85 -2.30 -5.74
CA LEU A 65 5.23 -1.19 -4.87
C LEU A 65 6.07 -0.14 -5.61
N GLN A 66 7.00 -0.57 -6.46
CA GLN A 66 7.81 0.34 -7.27
C GLN A 66 6.94 1.11 -8.27
N GLU A 67 6.03 0.43 -8.97
CA GLU A 67 5.06 1.05 -9.88
C GLU A 67 4.18 2.08 -9.16
N LEU A 68 3.73 1.76 -7.93
CA LEU A 68 2.96 2.68 -7.11
C LEU A 68 3.80 3.89 -6.67
N ALA A 69 5.04 3.68 -6.23
CA ALA A 69 5.95 4.73 -5.81
C ALA A 69 6.23 5.72 -6.95
N GLU A 70 6.45 5.20 -8.17
CA GLU A 70 6.62 5.99 -9.38
C GLU A 70 5.36 6.79 -9.75
N GLU A 71 4.18 6.17 -9.71
CA GLU A 71 2.91 6.89 -9.96
C GLU A 71 2.69 8.04 -8.97
N LEU A 72 3.08 7.84 -7.71
CA LEU A 72 2.84 8.82 -6.64
C LEU A 72 4.00 9.82 -6.47
N GLY A 73 5.15 9.59 -7.10
CA GLY A 73 6.34 10.42 -6.96
C GLY A 73 6.93 10.39 -5.55
N ILE A 74 6.86 9.24 -4.87
CA ILE A 74 7.32 9.04 -3.49
C ILE A 74 8.41 7.95 -3.43
N SER A 75 9.20 7.94 -2.35
CA SER A 75 10.23 6.91 -2.10
C SER A 75 9.82 5.89 -1.04
#